data_AF-A0A1V5TWX4-F1
#
_entry.id   AF-A0A1V5TWX4-F1
#
_cell.length_a   1.000
_cell.length_b   1.000
_cell.length_c   1.000
_cell.angle_alpha   90.00
_cell.angle_beta   90.00
_cell.angle_gamma   90.00
#
_symmetry.space_group_name_H-M   'P 1'
#
loop_
_entity.id
_entity.type
_entity.pdbx_description
1 polymer ?
#
loop_
_entity_poly.entity_id
_entity_poly.type
_entity_poly.pdbx_seq_one_letter_code
_entity_poly.pdbx_strand_id
1 'polypeptide(L)' 'MSFGLPVIASDVGGVSEIVDNSVGYLIKRGDKEGLKRALKELIDSKAIRLEKGNNARKRIEESFTLDKMLSKTEQVYLQ' A
#
# COMPACT_ATOMS: atom_id res chain seq x y z
N MET A 1 -2.53 -2.52 -5.21
CA MET A 1 -3.50 -1.86 -4.31
C MET A 1 -4.88 -1.75 -4.94
N SER A 2 -5.02 -1.28 -6.19
CA SER A 2 -6.32 -1.17 -6.88
C SER A 2 -7.11 -2.49 -6.99
N PHE A 3 -6.48 -3.66 -7.04
CA PHE A 3 -7.20 -4.94 -7.10
C PHE A 3 -7.52 -5.56 -5.73
N GLY A 4 -7.40 -4.79 -4.64
CA GLY A 4 -7.74 -5.28 -3.30
C GLY A 4 -6.80 -6.38 -2.80
N LEU A 5 -5.51 -6.30 -3.16
CA LEU A 5 -4.49 -7.25 -2.71
C LEU A 5 -3.54 -6.60 -1.69
N PRO A 6 -3.12 -7.36 -0.65
CA PRO A 6 -2.10 -6.90 0.28
C PRO A 6 -0.77 -6.66 -0.45
N VAL A 7 0.01 -5.69 0.02
CA VAL A 7 1.29 -5.32 -0.59
C VAL A 7 2.45 -5.69 0.33
N ILE A 8 3.51 -6.28 -0.22
CA ILE A 8 4.82 -6.33 0.45
C ILE A 8 5.75 -5.47 -0.39
N ALA A 9 6.34 -4.43 0.22
CA ALA A 9 7.23 -3.52 -0.48
C ALA A 9 8.47 -3.20 0.35
N SER A 10 9.56 -2.82 -0.32
CA SER A 10 10.75 -2.34 0.36
C SER A 10 10.58 -0.88 0.80
N ASP A 11 11.08 -0.55 1.99
CA ASP A 11 11.12 0.80 2.54
C ASP A 11 12.20 1.64 1.83
N VAL A 12 11.85 2.14 0.65
CA VAL A 12 12.72 2.98 -0.19
C VAL A 12 11.91 4.08 -0.86
N GLY A 13 12.46 5.29 -0.94
CA GLY A 13 11.78 6.43 -1.56
C GLY A 13 10.43 6.75 -0.93
N GLY A 14 9.45 7.12 -1.74
CA GLY A 14 8.09 7.47 -1.29
C GLY A 14 7.16 6.27 -1.06
N VAL A 15 7.66 5.03 -0.98
CA VAL A 15 6.80 3.85 -0.80
C VAL A 15 6.05 3.89 0.54
N SER A 16 6.67 4.44 1.58
CA SER A 16 6.05 4.61 2.90
C SER A 16 4.90 5.62 2.92
N GLU A 17 4.77 6.47 1.89
CA GLU A 17 3.63 7.39 1.74
C GLU A 17 2.32 6.66 1.39
N ILE A 18 2.43 5.44 0.84
CA ILE A 18 1.27 4.68 0.37
C ILE A 18 1.13 3.31 1.04
N VAL A 19 2.25 2.68 1.44
CA VAL A 19 2.27 1.37 2.10
C VAL A 19 2.63 1.51 3.58
N ASP A 20 1.76 0.98 4.44
CA ASP A 20 1.99 0.79 5.87
C ASP A 20 1.42 -0.57 6.31
N ASN A 21 1.46 -0.85 7.62
CA ASN A 21 0.95 -2.08 8.20
C ASN A 21 -0.56 -2.30 8.03
N SER A 22 -1.36 -1.28 7.71
CA SER A 22 -2.80 -1.45 7.50
C SER A 22 -3.14 -2.03 6.12
N VAL A 23 -2.29 -1.77 5.12
CA VAL A 23 -2.48 -2.21 3.72
C VAL A 23 -1.54 -3.34 3.31
N GLY A 24 -0.52 -3.61 4.11
CA GLY A 24 0.57 -4.50 3.72
C GLY A 24 1.67 -4.62 4.75
N TYR A 25 2.89 -4.80 4.25
CA TYR A 25 4.14 -4.83 5.00
C TYR A 25 5.19 -3.99 4.29
N LEU A 26 5.88 -3.18 5.08
CA LEU A 26 7.03 -2.41 4.63
C LEU A 26 8.30 -3.06 5.23
N ILE A 27 9.17 -3.59 4.38
CA ILE A 27 10.38 -4.32 4.80
C ILE A 27 11.64 -3.55 4.41
N LYS A 28 12.73 -3.69 5.14
CA LYS A 28 13.99 -3.03 4.75
C LYS A 28 14.52 -3.62 3.45
N ARG A 29 15.20 -2.79 2.64
CA ARG A 29 15.87 -3.27 1.42
C ARG A 29 16.86 -4.39 1.77
N GLY A 30 16.71 -5.53 1.11
CA GLY A 30 17.55 -6.72 1.35
C GLY A 30 17.16 -7.57 2.56
N ASP A 31 16.09 -7.22 3.29
CA ASP A 31 15.59 -8.00 4.42
C ASP A 31 14.84 -9.26 3.97
N LYS A 32 15.61 -10.32 3.71
CA LYS A 32 15.09 -11.63 3.30
C LYS A 32 14.20 -12.25 4.38
N GLU A 33 14.55 -12.09 5.65
CA GLU A 33 13.76 -12.65 6.76
C GLU A 33 12.46 -11.88 6.98
N GLY A 34 12.46 -10.56 6.80
CA GLY A 34 11.25 -9.74 6.76
C GLY A 34 10.31 -10.19 5.64
N LEU A 35 10.83 -10.37 4.42
CA LEU A 35 10.04 -10.87 3.28
C LEU A 35 9.45 -12.25 3.57
N LYS A 36 10.25 -13.19 4.08
CA LYS A 36 9.81 -14.54 4.41
C LYS A 36 8.69 -14.54 5.46
N ARG A 37 8.80 -13.72 6.51
CA ARG A 37 7.77 -13.60 7.54
C ARG A 37 6.46 -13.04 6.96
N ALA A 38 6.54 -11.95 6.21
CA ALA A 38 5.36 -11.33 5.58
C ALA A 38 4.67 -12.30 4.61
N LEU A 39 5.43 -13.01 3.78
CA LEU A 39 4.88 -14.02 2.88
C LEU A 39 4.21 -15.15 3.64
N LYS A 40 4.85 -15.68 4.70
CA LYS A 40 4.29 -16.77 5.50
C LYS A 40 2.94 -16.37 6.10
N GLU A 41 2.87 -15.21 6.74
CA GLU A 41 1.63 -14.71 7.35
C GLU A 41 0.52 -14.53 6.30
N LEU A 42 0.87 -13.96 5.14
CA LEU A 42 -0.08 -13.80 4.04
C LEU A 42 -0.50 -15.12 3.41
N ILE A 43 0.35 -16.15 3.34
CA ILE A 43 -0.01 -17.47 2.81
C ILE A 43 -0.94 -18.20 3.80
N ASP A 44 -0.59 -18.16 5.08
CA ASP A 44 -1.26 -18.93 6.13
C ASP A 44 -2.64 -18.34 6.50
N SER A 45 -2.86 -17.03 6.33
CA SER A 45 -4.10 -16.36 6.74
C SER A 45 -4.86 -15.68 5.60
N LYS A 46 -5.96 -16.29 5.18
CA LYS A 46 -6.92 -15.67 4.24
C LYS A 46 -7.54 -14.39 4.82
N ALA A 47 -7.80 -14.36 6.13
CA ALA A 47 -8.41 -13.21 6.80
C ALA A 47 -7.53 -11.96 6.69
N ILE A 48 -6.23 -12.12 6.96
CA ILE A 48 -5.24 -11.03 6.87
C ILE A 48 -5.11 -10.55 5.42
N ARG A 49 -5.14 -11.46 4.43
CA ARG A 49 -5.14 -11.08 3.01
C ARG A 49 -6.33 -10.19 2.67
N LEU A 50 -7.53 -10.57 3.11
CA LEU A 50 -8.75 -9.82 2.82
C LEU A 50 -8.76 -8.46 3.52
N GLU A 51 -8.39 -8.42 4.80
CA GLU A 51 -8.34 -7.17 5.57
C GLU A 51 -7.38 -6.16 4.94
N LYS A 52 -6.11 -6.53 4.77
CA LYS A 52 -5.08 -5.64 4.20
C LYS A 52 -5.39 -5.28 2.75
N GLY A 53 -5.92 -6.22 1.97
CA GLY A 53 -6.35 -6.00 0.60
C GLY A 53 -7.48 -4.97 0.48
N ASN A 54 -8.51 -5.09 1.32
CA ASN A 54 -9.63 -4.13 1.36
C ASN A 54 -9.14 -2.74 1.79
N ASN A 55 -8.28 -2.66 2.80
CA ASN A 55 -7.68 -1.39 3.22
C ASN A 55 -6.86 -0.76 2.09
N ALA A 56 -6.09 -1.58 1.35
CA ALA A 56 -5.31 -1.12 0.21
C ALA A 56 -6.17 -0.56 -0.91
N ARG A 57 -7.31 -1.20 -1.22
CA ARG A 57 -8.28 -0.71 -2.20
C ARG A 57 -8.89 0.62 -1.76
N LYS A 58 -9.39 0.67 -0.52
CA LYS A 58 -10.03 1.85 0.06
C LYS A 58 -9.09 3.07 0.01
N ARG A 59 -7.81 2.89 0.37
CA ARG A 59 -6.80 3.95 0.31
C ARG A 59 -6.62 4.54 -1.10
N ILE A 60 -6.61 3.70 -2.14
CA ILE A 60 -6.49 4.18 -3.52
C ILE A 60 -7.72 5.00 -3.93
N GLU A 61 -8.92 4.52 -3.61
CA GLU A 61 -10.18 5.21 -3.89
C GLU A 61 -10.29 6.55 -3.12
N GLU A 62 -9.74 6.60 -1.91
CA GLU A 62 -9.81 7.78 -1.05
C GLU A 62 -8.78 8.86 -1.38
N SER A 63 -7.58 8.51 -1.87
CA SER A 63 -6.49 9.48 -1.92
C SER A 63 -5.74 9.55 -3.26
N PHE A 64 -5.83 8.53 -4.11
CA PHE A 64 -4.95 8.36 -5.27
C PHE A 64 -5.71 8.14 -6.59
N THR A 65 -6.97 8.60 -6.66
CA THR A 65 -7.72 8.61 -7.92
C THR A 65 -7.24 9.73 -8.84
N LEU A 66 -7.39 9.53 -10.15
CA LEU A 66 -7.01 10.53 -11.14
C LEU A 66 -7.66 11.89 -10.86
N ASP A 67 -8.97 11.90 -10.59
CA ASP A 67 -9.72 13.13 -10.30
C ASP A 67 -9.14 13.90 -9.12
N LYS A 68 -8.82 13.22 -8.02
CA LYS A 68 -8.26 13.84 -6.82
C LYS A 68 -6.86 14.39 -7.07
N MET A 69 -6.04 13.65 -7.81
CA MET A 69 -4.69 14.09 -8.16
C MET A 69 -4.74 15.30 -9.09
N LEU A 70 -5.60 15.27 -10.10
CA LEU A 70 -5.81 16.39 -11.03
C LEU A 70 -6.25 17.65 -10.27
N SER A 71 -7.29 17.56 -9.44
CA SER A 71 -7.78 18.71 -8.68
C SER A 71 -6.71 19.30 -7.75
N LYS A 72 -5.89 18.45 -7.10
CA LYS A 72 -4.79 18.93 -6.25
C LYS A 72 -3.71 19.65 -7.06
N THR A 73 -3.37 19.12 -8.23
CA THR A 73 -2.37 19.75 -9.11
C THR A 73 -2.87 21.08 -9.67
N GLU A 74 -4.12 21.14 -10.15
CA GLU A 74 -4.73 22.39 -10.64
C GLU A 74 -4.78 23.48 -9.57
N GLN A 75 -5.11 23.12 -8.32
CA GLN A 75 -5.11 24.04 -7.19
C GLN A 75 -3.74 24.69 -6.92
N VAL A 76 -2.64 24.05 -7.28
CA VAL A 76 -1.29 24.64 -7.14
C VAL A 76 -1.02 25.66 -8.24
N TYR A 77 -1.53 25.44 -9.46
CA TYR A 77 -1.35 26.36 -10.59
C TYR A 77 -2.30 27.56 -10.58
N LEU A 78 -3.45 27.44 -9.91
CA LEU A 78 -4.45 28.50 -9.78
C LEU A 78 -4.25 29.40 -8.53
N GLN A 79 -3.21 29.15 -7.74
CA GLN A 79 -2.73 30.04 -6.68
C GLN A 79 -1.89 31.18 -7.28
#